data_AF-A0A090MLB3-F1
#
_entry.id   AF-A0A090MLB3-F1
#
_cell.length_a   1.000
_cell.length_b   1.000
_cell.length_c   1.000
_cell.angle_alpha   90.00
_cell.angle_beta   90.00
_cell.angle_gamma   90.00
#
_symmetry.space_group_name_H-M   'P 1'
#
loop_
_entity.id
_entity.type
_entity.pdbx_description
1 polymer ?
#
loop_
_entity_poly.entity_id
_entity_poly.type
_entity_poly.pdbx_seq_one_letter_code
_entity_poly.pdbx_strand_id
1 'polypeptide(L)'
;MMAASQPFISGAISKTINMPNDATVDDCKSAYLLSWKLALKANALYRDGSKLSQPLNSQLIADDDDEDDAIEAFHDKPMAARATQVVEKIVERVVEHVSRERERMPDRRKGYTQKAIVGGHKVYLRTGEYDDGRLGEIFVDMHKEGAALRSFINNFAIAVSLGLQYGVPLDEYVDAFTFTRFEPAGPVQGNDSIKYATSILDYVFRELAVSYLSRYDLAHVDPSETQFDALGKGVNEGKAQGGPSKYLSKGLTRSRSDNLVVMQGGASAAVTAHNDSAPVGGSRVTAMASGGGEGAAALKTAEPERALSPTEKLEAQQWSKAGSAQAATAAAAPAAPTKAERRAEAKARGYEGDMCSECSNFTLVRNGTCMKCDTCGSTTGCS
;
A
#
# COMPACT_ATOMS: atom_id res chain seq x y z
N MET A 1 17.03 20.68 45.39
CA MET A 1 16.21 20.95 46.59
C MET A 1 16.24 19.79 47.57
N MET A 2 15.62 18.63 47.30
CA MET A 2 15.57 17.51 48.25
C MET A 2 16.94 17.09 48.79
N ALA A 3 17.95 17.03 47.92
CA ALA A 3 19.31 16.65 48.31
C ALA A 3 19.96 17.60 49.32
N ALA A 4 19.64 18.90 49.25
CA ALA A 4 20.19 19.88 50.19
C ALA A 4 19.58 19.73 51.60
N SER A 5 18.32 19.30 51.69
CA SER A 5 17.63 19.10 52.97
C SER A 5 17.87 17.72 53.58
N GLN A 6 18.22 16.72 52.76
CA GLN A 6 18.37 15.32 53.18
C GLN A 6 19.38 15.07 54.33
N PRO A 7 20.53 15.78 54.44
CA PRO A 7 21.46 15.62 55.57
C PRO A 7 20.89 16.04 56.93
N PHE A 8 19.89 16.91 56.94
CA PHE A 8 19.29 17.44 58.17
C PHE A 8 18.06 16.62 58.64
N ILE A 9 17.70 15.56 57.90
CA ILE A 9 16.50 14.76 58.15
C ILE A 9 16.90 13.29 58.37
N SER A 10 16.56 12.76 59.54
CA SER A 10 16.81 11.36 59.90
C SER A 10 15.99 10.39 59.04
N GLY A 11 14.74 10.74 58.71
CA GLY A 11 13.87 10.02 57.78
C GLY A 11 14.09 10.34 56.30
N ALA A 12 13.18 9.85 55.45
CA ALA A 12 13.12 10.13 54.02
C ALA A 12 12.19 11.32 53.71
N ILE A 13 12.36 11.94 52.55
CA ILE A 13 11.54 13.07 52.10
C ILE A 13 10.44 12.54 51.16
N SER A 14 9.17 12.74 51.54
CA SER A 14 8.01 12.36 50.71
C SER A 14 7.63 13.48 49.73
N LYS A 15 8.53 13.77 48.79
CA LYS A 15 8.30 14.78 47.73
C LYS A 15 8.43 14.15 46.35
N THR A 16 7.40 14.37 45.53
CA THR A 16 7.39 13.93 44.14
C THR A 16 8.19 14.89 43.26
N ILE A 17 9.01 14.31 42.37
CA ILE A 17 9.66 14.97 41.23
C ILE A 17 8.66 14.94 40.07
N ASN A 18 8.11 16.10 39.73
CA ASN A 18 7.23 16.23 38.58
C ASN A 18 8.08 16.37 37.32
N MET A 19 7.78 15.56 36.30
CA MET A 19 8.42 15.60 34.99
C MET A 19 7.41 16.03 33.93
N PRO A 20 7.83 16.75 32.88
CA PRO A 20 6.93 17.15 31.81
C PRO A 20 6.45 15.94 30.99
N ASN A 21 5.36 16.10 30.22
CA ASN A 21 4.73 15.00 29.48
C ASN A 21 5.66 14.36 28.44
N ASP A 22 6.50 15.17 27.80
CA ASP A 22 7.52 14.77 26.83
C ASP A 22 8.72 14.02 27.44
N ALA A 23 8.80 13.90 28.77
CA ALA A 23 9.91 13.22 29.43
C ALA A 23 10.02 11.75 29.01
N THR A 24 11.23 11.37 28.60
CA THR A 24 11.55 10.03 28.10
C THR A 24 11.93 9.07 29.23
N VAL A 25 12.07 7.78 28.88
CA VAL A 25 12.55 6.75 29.82
C VAL A 25 13.97 7.05 30.29
N ASP A 26 14.81 7.60 29.42
CA ASP A 26 16.19 7.97 29.76
C ASP A 26 16.23 9.15 30.74
N ASP A 27 15.29 10.08 30.65
CA ASP A 27 15.14 11.17 31.61
C ASP A 27 14.78 10.63 33.01
N CYS A 28 13.82 9.72 33.09
CA CYS A 28 13.47 9.03 34.34
C CYS A 28 14.67 8.30 34.94
N LYS A 29 15.43 7.56 34.11
CA LYS A 29 16.64 6.86 34.53
C LYS A 29 17.69 7.82 35.07
N SER A 30 17.90 8.95 34.39
CA SER A 30 18.84 9.98 34.83
C SER A 30 18.44 10.57 36.18
N ALA A 31 17.14 10.81 36.41
CA ALA A 31 16.60 11.33 37.66
C ALA A 31 16.79 10.33 38.82
N TYR A 32 16.60 9.03 38.58
CA TYR A 32 16.91 7.99 39.56
C TYR A 32 18.39 7.94 39.90
N LEU A 33 19.26 7.94 38.89
CA LEU A 33 20.72 7.90 39.10
C LEU A 33 21.23 9.15 39.82
N LEU A 34 20.70 10.33 39.48
CA LEU A 34 21.03 11.58 40.15
C LEU A 34 20.60 11.55 41.62
N SER A 35 19.39 11.07 41.89
CA SER A 35 18.88 10.95 43.26
C SER A 35 19.74 10.04 44.12
N TRP A 36 20.22 8.92 43.56
CA TRP A 36 21.14 8.01 44.21
C TRP A 36 22.51 8.66 44.48
N LYS A 37 23.10 9.33 43.48
CA LYS A 37 24.38 10.04 43.63
C LYS A 37 24.33 11.14 44.70
N LEU A 38 23.18 11.77 44.87
CA LEU A 38 22.94 12.82 45.85
C LEU A 38 22.46 12.29 47.21
N ALA A 39 22.55 10.99 47.44
CA ALA A 39 22.21 10.32 48.69
C ALA A 39 20.76 10.56 49.17
N LEU A 40 19.81 10.68 48.23
CA LEU A 40 18.38 10.71 48.57
C LEU A 40 17.92 9.33 49.05
N LYS A 41 17.19 9.31 50.17
CA LYS A 41 16.69 8.06 50.77
C LYS A 41 15.42 7.53 50.10
N ALA A 42 14.67 8.40 49.44
CA ALA A 42 13.46 8.05 48.68
C ALA A 42 13.37 8.91 47.41
N ASN A 43 12.76 8.34 46.37
CA ASN A 43 12.49 9.02 45.12
C ASN A 43 11.10 8.61 44.64
N ALA A 44 10.25 9.59 44.35
CA ALA A 44 8.96 9.40 43.69
C ALA A 44 8.92 10.30 42.46
N LEU A 45 8.69 9.71 41.28
CA LEU A 45 8.55 10.43 40.03
C LEU A 45 7.08 10.46 39.63
N TYR A 46 6.65 11.59 39.07
CA TYR A 46 5.38 11.70 38.39
C TYR A 46 5.59 12.42 37.08
N ARG A 47 5.45 11.69 35.97
CA ARG A 47 5.42 12.29 34.64
C ARG A 47 4.01 12.75 34.34
N ASP A 48 3.88 14.01 33.94
CA ASP A 48 2.59 14.56 33.53
C ASP A 48 1.96 13.72 32.41
N GLY A 49 0.63 13.57 32.45
CA GLY A 49 -0.11 12.68 31.54
C GLY A 49 -0.03 11.19 31.88
N SER A 50 0.68 10.76 32.94
CA SER A 50 0.75 9.33 33.32
C SER A 50 -0.53 8.77 33.94
N LYS A 51 -1.46 9.63 34.36
CA LYS A 51 -2.78 9.25 34.87
C LYS A 51 -3.86 9.98 34.07
N LEU A 52 -4.86 9.23 33.61
CA LEU A 52 -5.97 9.73 32.77
C LEU A 52 -6.84 10.78 33.47
N SER A 53 -7.01 10.67 34.79
CA SER A 53 -7.78 11.61 35.60
C SER A 53 -6.83 12.36 36.53
N GLN A 54 -6.45 13.58 36.15
CA GLN A 54 -5.68 14.48 37.01
C GLN A 54 -6.63 15.49 37.66
N PRO A 55 -6.58 15.71 38.98
CA PRO A 55 -7.47 16.65 39.66
C PRO A 55 -7.22 18.12 39.29
N LEU A 56 -6.07 18.43 38.69
CA LEU A 56 -5.72 19.76 38.20
C LEU A 56 -5.17 19.62 36.79
N ASN A 57 -6.03 19.72 35.78
CA ASN A 57 -5.62 19.69 34.38
C ASN A 57 -6.05 21.00 33.70
N SER A 58 -5.56 22.13 34.23
CA SER A 58 -5.81 23.46 33.67
C SER A 58 -5.12 23.66 32.32
N GLN A 59 -4.10 22.87 31.98
CA GLN A 59 -3.40 22.98 30.70
C GLN A 59 -4.08 22.26 29.52
N LEU A 60 -5.09 21.42 29.77
CA LEU A 60 -5.88 20.81 28.68
C LEU A 60 -7.10 21.65 28.28
N ILE A 61 -7.38 22.76 28.98
CA ILE A 61 -8.63 23.53 28.88
C ILE A 61 -8.35 25.03 28.59
N ALA A 62 -7.09 25.46 28.54
CA ALA A 62 -6.73 26.88 28.46
C ALA A 62 -6.53 27.44 27.04
N ASP A 63 -6.83 26.68 25.98
CA ASP A 63 -6.65 27.14 24.59
C ASP A 63 -7.96 27.56 23.89
N ASP A 64 -9.10 27.50 24.59
CA ASP A 64 -10.38 28.02 24.10
C ASP A 64 -10.82 29.20 25.00
N ASP A 65 -10.67 30.43 24.51
CA ASP A 65 -11.01 31.69 25.21
C ASP A 65 -12.52 31.94 25.38
N ASP A 66 -13.37 31.02 24.95
CA ASP A 66 -14.83 31.11 25.07
C ASP A 66 -15.38 29.81 25.70
N GLU A 67 -15.57 29.77 27.02
CA GLU A 67 -16.63 29.02 27.75
C GLU A 67 -16.28 28.77 29.24
N ASP A 68 -16.40 29.80 30.09
CA ASP A 68 -16.36 29.62 31.56
C ASP A 68 -17.50 28.71 32.06
N ASP A 69 -18.65 28.67 31.36
CA ASP A 69 -19.83 27.87 31.73
C ASP A 69 -19.68 26.36 31.48
N ALA A 70 -18.81 25.94 30.54
CA ALA A 70 -18.58 24.52 30.23
C ALA A 70 -17.69 23.82 31.27
N ILE A 71 -16.85 24.60 31.98
CA ILE A 71 -15.88 24.13 32.96
C ILE A 71 -16.58 23.71 34.26
N GLU A 72 -17.57 24.48 34.72
CA GLU A 72 -18.36 24.14 35.92
C GLU A 72 -19.20 22.87 35.69
N ALA A 73 -19.83 22.73 34.52
CA ALA A 73 -20.60 21.53 34.16
C ALA A 73 -19.73 20.25 34.00
N PHE A 74 -18.44 20.41 33.67
CA PHE A 74 -17.47 19.31 33.65
C PHE A 74 -17.05 18.90 35.07
N HIS A 75 -17.06 19.83 36.02
CA HIS A 75 -16.64 19.63 37.40
C HIS A 75 -17.70 18.99 38.32
N ASP A 76 -18.92 18.82 37.84
CA ASP A 76 -20.01 18.15 38.58
C ASP A 76 -20.25 16.69 38.15
N LYS A 77 -19.66 16.23 37.04
CA LYS A 77 -19.85 14.84 36.56
C LYS A 77 -18.99 13.84 37.33
N PRO A 78 -19.48 12.60 37.57
CA PRO A 78 -18.72 11.55 38.26
C PRO A 78 -17.45 11.18 37.49
N MET A 79 -16.35 10.90 38.21
CA MET A 79 -15.00 10.70 37.65
C MET A 79 -14.91 9.67 36.51
N ALA A 80 -15.78 8.66 36.50
CA ALA A 80 -15.82 7.65 35.45
C ALA A 80 -16.24 8.22 34.08
N ALA A 81 -17.13 9.22 34.04
CA ALA A 81 -17.57 9.86 32.81
C ALA A 81 -16.55 10.89 32.28
N ARG A 82 -15.75 11.48 33.18
CA ARG A 82 -14.62 12.34 32.76
C ARG A 82 -13.52 11.54 32.11
N ALA A 83 -13.26 10.32 32.61
CA ALA A 83 -12.27 9.43 32.02
C ALA A 83 -12.60 9.07 30.57
N THR A 84 -13.87 8.82 30.24
CA THR A 84 -14.30 8.52 28.85
C THR A 84 -14.15 9.72 27.91
N GLN A 85 -14.49 10.94 28.35
CA GLN A 85 -14.34 12.14 27.52
C GLN A 85 -12.87 12.56 27.34
N VAL A 86 -12.02 12.29 28.35
CA VAL A 86 -10.57 12.47 28.24
C VAL A 86 -9.95 11.41 27.32
N VAL A 87 -10.48 10.18 27.27
CA VAL A 87 -10.04 9.16 26.32
C VAL A 87 -10.34 9.58 24.88
N GLU A 88 -11.54 10.10 24.58
CA GLU A 88 -11.87 10.59 23.25
C GLU A 88 -10.96 11.76 22.82
N LYS A 89 -10.74 12.75 23.70
CA LYS A 89 -9.84 13.88 23.41
C LYS A 89 -8.35 13.49 23.34
N ILE A 90 -7.90 12.47 24.07
CA ILE A 90 -6.52 11.94 23.94
C ILE A 90 -6.36 11.20 22.60
N VAL A 91 -7.37 10.46 22.15
CA VAL A 91 -7.36 9.82 20.83
C VAL A 91 -7.30 10.89 19.73
N GLU A 92 -8.07 11.98 19.84
CA GLU A 92 -7.96 13.11 18.90
C GLU A 92 -6.58 13.79 18.94
N ARG A 93 -6.03 14.04 20.14
CA ARG A 93 -4.73 14.72 20.26
C ARG A 93 -3.54 13.85 19.85
N VAL A 94 -3.62 12.53 20.03
CA VAL A 94 -2.64 11.57 19.47
C VAL A 94 -2.76 11.49 17.95
N VAL A 95 -3.96 11.65 17.38
CA VAL A 95 -4.16 11.78 15.94
C VAL A 95 -3.59 13.11 15.41
N GLU A 96 -3.68 14.22 16.15
CA GLU A 96 -3.05 15.51 15.77
C GLU A 96 -1.51 15.50 15.84
N HIS A 97 -0.91 14.82 16.83
CA HIS A 97 0.55 14.72 16.95
C HIS A 97 1.19 13.71 15.97
N VAL A 98 0.37 12.94 15.25
CA VAL A 98 0.77 12.11 14.09
C VAL A 98 0.29 12.76 12.79
N SER A 99 0.27 14.09 12.71
CA SER A 99 0.43 14.79 11.43
C SER A 99 1.86 14.58 10.94
N ARG A 100 2.19 13.33 10.55
CA ARG A 100 3.42 13.03 9.83
C ARG A 100 3.44 13.93 8.61
N GLU A 101 4.47 14.78 8.49
CA GLU A 101 4.75 15.47 7.24
C GLU A 101 4.72 14.44 6.11
N ARG A 102 4.03 14.79 5.02
CA ARG A 102 3.83 13.89 3.89
C ARG A 102 5.18 13.32 3.45
N GLU A 103 5.36 12.01 3.62
CA GLU A 103 6.58 11.33 3.21
C GLU A 103 6.57 11.25 1.67
N ARG A 104 7.32 12.15 1.03
CA ARG A 104 7.33 12.21 -0.45
C ARG A 104 8.11 11.03 -0.99
N MET A 105 7.48 10.30 -1.90
CA MET A 105 8.08 9.12 -2.50
C MET A 105 9.16 9.49 -3.54
N PRO A 106 10.20 8.65 -3.73
CA PRO A 106 11.21 8.84 -4.77
C PRO A 106 10.63 8.77 -6.19
N ASP A 107 11.28 9.47 -7.13
CA ASP A 107 10.87 9.50 -8.55
C ASP A 107 10.99 8.11 -9.22
N ARG A 108 11.94 7.29 -8.76
CA ARG A 108 12.09 5.89 -9.19
C ARG A 108 11.81 4.98 -8.00
N ARG A 109 10.82 4.11 -8.17
CA ARG A 109 10.27 3.26 -7.12
C ARG A 109 10.11 1.82 -7.58
N LYS A 110 10.08 0.91 -6.62
CA LYS A 110 9.78 -0.50 -6.85
C LYS A 110 8.28 -0.74 -6.71
N GLY A 111 7.81 -1.83 -7.27
CA GLY A 111 6.40 -2.18 -7.27
C GLY A 111 6.15 -3.39 -8.14
N TYR A 112 4.96 -3.95 -8.02
CA TYR A 112 4.50 -5.00 -8.93
C TYR A 112 3.23 -4.55 -9.66
N THR A 113 2.97 -5.20 -10.79
CA THR A 113 1.72 -5.02 -11.52
C THR A 113 1.02 -6.37 -11.60
N GLN A 114 -0.17 -6.44 -11.01
CA GLN A 114 -1.02 -7.62 -11.05
C GLN A 114 -2.18 -7.39 -12.00
N LYS A 115 -2.34 -8.29 -12.96
CA LYS A 115 -3.52 -8.35 -13.82
C LYS A 115 -4.48 -9.38 -13.25
N ALA A 116 -5.72 -8.98 -13.03
CA ALA A 116 -6.79 -9.88 -12.61
C ALA A 116 -8.07 -9.64 -13.43
N ILE A 117 -8.93 -10.63 -13.46
CA ILE A 117 -10.28 -10.54 -14.03
C ILE A 117 -11.27 -10.79 -12.91
N VAL A 118 -12.04 -9.78 -12.50
CA VAL A 118 -13.04 -9.88 -11.44
C VAL A 118 -14.42 -9.75 -12.07
N GLY A 119 -15.26 -10.79 -11.97
CA GLY A 119 -16.62 -10.73 -12.52
C GLY A 119 -16.67 -10.45 -14.03
N GLY A 120 -15.62 -10.84 -14.78
CA GLY A 120 -15.50 -10.57 -16.22
C GLY A 120 -14.80 -9.24 -16.58
N HIS A 121 -14.50 -8.40 -15.59
CA HIS A 121 -13.82 -7.11 -15.77
C HIS A 121 -12.32 -7.23 -15.55
N LYS A 122 -11.50 -6.69 -16.46
CA LYS A 122 -10.04 -6.70 -16.35
C LYS A 122 -9.58 -5.55 -15.46
N VAL A 123 -8.93 -5.89 -14.35
CA VAL A 123 -8.36 -4.97 -13.37
C VAL A 123 -6.84 -5.10 -13.40
N TYR A 124 -6.14 -3.97 -13.41
CA TYR A 124 -4.70 -3.89 -13.27
C TYR A 124 -4.38 -3.14 -11.98
N LEU A 125 -3.86 -3.85 -10.99
CA LEU A 125 -3.36 -3.28 -9.74
C LEU A 125 -1.86 -3.01 -9.91
N ARG A 126 -1.43 -1.78 -9.68
CA ARG A 126 -0.01 -1.42 -9.61
C ARG A 126 0.29 -0.85 -8.24
N THR A 127 1.37 -1.31 -7.62
CA THR A 127 1.82 -0.81 -6.32
C THR A 127 3.08 0.03 -6.48
N GLY A 128 3.24 1.01 -5.59
CA GLY A 128 4.49 1.73 -5.40
C GLY A 128 4.99 1.53 -3.97
N GLU A 129 6.22 1.04 -3.83
CA GLU A 129 6.87 0.77 -2.56
C GLU A 129 7.94 1.82 -2.25
N TYR A 130 8.10 2.13 -0.96
CA TYR A 130 9.27 2.82 -0.43
C TYR A 130 10.50 1.92 -0.46
N ASP A 131 11.69 2.50 -0.29
CA ASP A 131 12.95 1.74 -0.24
C ASP A 131 12.99 0.71 0.89
N ASP A 132 12.20 0.92 1.95
CA ASP A 132 12.02 0.02 3.09
C ASP A 132 11.07 -1.17 2.81
N GLY A 133 10.43 -1.21 1.64
CA GLY A 133 9.41 -2.20 1.29
C GLY A 133 8.03 -1.95 1.91
N ARG A 134 7.80 -0.77 2.51
CA ARG A 134 6.46 -0.28 2.89
C ARG A 134 5.69 0.11 1.62
N LEU A 135 4.38 -0.13 1.60
CA LEU A 135 3.51 0.33 0.51
C LEU A 135 3.25 1.84 0.66
N GLY A 136 3.46 2.61 -0.40
CA GLY A 136 3.26 4.06 -0.41
C GLY A 136 2.15 4.55 -1.34
N GLU A 137 1.83 3.79 -2.38
CA GLU A 137 0.76 4.16 -3.31
C GLU A 137 0.21 2.93 -4.04
N ILE A 138 -1.02 3.06 -4.51
CA ILE A 138 -1.72 2.06 -5.30
C ILE A 138 -2.36 2.74 -6.51
N PHE A 139 -2.36 2.04 -7.63
CA PHE A 139 -3.09 2.42 -8.83
C PHE A 139 -3.98 1.28 -9.27
N VAL A 140 -5.21 1.60 -9.64
CA VAL A 140 -6.19 0.64 -10.11
C VAL A 140 -6.69 1.11 -11.47
N ASP A 141 -6.29 0.37 -12.50
CA ASP A 141 -6.71 0.63 -13.88
C ASP A 141 -7.67 -0.47 -14.34
N MET A 142 -8.75 -0.05 -15.01
CA MET A 142 -9.80 -0.97 -15.45
C MET A 142 -10.16 -0.75 -16.92
N HIS A 143 -10.57 -1.83 -17.58
CA HIS A 143 -10.80 -1.84 -19.02
C HIS A 143 -12.25 -2.18 -19.36
N LYS A 144 -12.86 -1.39 -20.27
CA LYS A 144 -14.28 -1.47 -20.71
C LYS A 144 -15.30 -1.12 -19.63
N GLU A 145 -15.07 -0.04 -18.89
CA GLU A 145 -16.01 0.46 -17.91
C GLU A 145 -16.46 1.89 -18.17
N GLY A 146 -17.60 2.25 -17.61
CA GLY A 146 -18.13 3.60 -17.70
C GLY A 146 -17.11 4.62 -17.17
N ALA A 147 -17.02 5.77 -17.83
CA ALA A 147 -16.07 6.83 -17.46
C ALA A 147 -16.21 7.27 -16.00
N ALA A 148 -17.44 7.22 -15.44
CA ALA A 148 -17.70 7.56 -14.05
C ALA A 148 -17.00 6.60 -13.07
N LEU A 149 -17.15 5.29 -13.27
CA LEU A 149 -16.57 4.27 -12.39
C LEU A 149 -15.04 4.28 -12.46
N ARG A 150 -14.49 4.40 -13.68
CA ARG A 150 -13.04 4.53 -13.88
C ARG A 150 -12.46 5.75 -13.16
N SER A 151 -13.09 6.91 -13.30
CA SER A 151 -12.62 8.14 -12.64
C SER A 151 -12.76 8.07 -11.12
N PHE A 152 -13.84 7.47 -10.62
CA PHE A 152 -14.03 7.28 -9.18
C PHE A 152 -12.95 6.38 -8.58
N ILE A 153 -12.67 5.23 -9.22
CA ILE A 153 -11.64 4.30 -8.76
C ILE A 153 -10.24 4.91 -8.83
N ASN A 154 -9.94 5.69 -9.87
CA ASN A 154 -8.68 6.42 -9.96
C ASN A 154 -8.55 7.46 -8.83
N ASN A 155 -9.59 8.24 -8.56
CA ASN A 155 -9.59 9.22 -7.46
C ASN A 155 -9.50 8.55 -6.09
N PHE A 156 -10.16 7.41 -5.92
CA PHE A 156 -10.08 6.59 -4.72
C PHE A 156 -8.66 6.07 -4.50
N ALA A 157 -8.02 5.53 -5.54
CA ALA A 157 -6.63 5.08 -5.48
C ALA A 157 -5.66 6.21 -5.11
N ILE A 158 -5.89 7.43 -5.62
CA ILE A 158 -5.13 8.63 -5.22
C ILE A 158 -5.35 8.97 -3.75
N ALA A 159 -6.60 8.93 -3.26
CA ALA A 159 -6.91 9.24 -1.86
C ALA A 159 -6.25 8.25 -0.89
N VAL A 160 -6.31 6.94 -1.18
CA VAL A 160 -5.64 5.91 -0.38
C VAL A 160 -4.13 6.07 -0.43
N SER A 161 -3.57 6.35 -1.61
CA SER A 161 -2.12 6.61 -1.77
C SER A 161 -1.67 7.82 -0.95
N LEU A 162 -2.48 8.87 -0.91
CA LEU A 162 -2.20 10.04 -0.10
C LEU A 162 -2.23 9.69 1.39
N GLY A 163 -3.24 8.95 1.86
CA GLY A 163 -3.32 8.53 3.25
C GLY A 163 -2.17 7.63 3.68
N LEU A 164 -1.71 6.71 2.82
CA LEU A 164 -0.50 5.91 3.06
C LEU A 164 0.76 6.79 3.18
N GLN A 165 0.87 7.88 2.43
CA GLN A 165 1.97 8.86 2.53
C GLN A 165 1.92 9.71 3.81
N TYR A 166 0.73 9.92 4.38
CA TYR A 166 0.55 10.53 5.70
C TYR A 166 0.71 9.53 6.85
N GLY A 167 1.01 8.27 6.55
CA GLY A 167 1.32 7.25 7.55
C GLY A 167 0.10 6.51 8.11
N VAL A 168 -1.06 6.57 7.45
CA VAL A 168 -2.19 5.71 7.78
C VAL A 168 -1.76 4.25 7.54
N PRO A 169 -1.89 3.35 8.53
CA PRO A 169 -1.49 1.96 8.38
C PRO A 169 -2.40 1.25 7.36
N LEU A 170 -1.80 0.38 6.54
CA LEU A 170 -2.52 -0.41 5.53
C LEU A 170 -3.62 -1.29 6.14
N ASP A 171 -3.43 -1.76 7.38
CA ASP A 171 -4.36 -2.66 8.06
C ASP A 171 -5.74 -2.02 8.26
N GLU A 172 -5.79 -0.75 8.62
CA GLU A 172 -7.05 0.03 8.77
C GLU A 172 -7.80 0.13 7.44
N TYR A 173 -7.08 0.29 6.33
CA TYR A 173 -7.71 0.28 5.01
C TYR A 173 -8.23 -1.09 4.61
N VAL A 174 -7.51 -2.16 4.95
CA VAL A 174 -7.96 -3.54 4.70
C VAL A 174 -9.24 -3.81 5.48
N ASP A 175 -9.27 -3.50 6.77
CA ASP A 175 -10.44 -3.73 7.60
C ASP A 175 -11.64 -2.88 7.17
N ALA A 176 -11.42 -1.63 6.72
CA ALA A 176 -12.49 -0.75 6.26
C ALA A 176 -13.11 -1.16 4.90
N PHE A 177 -12.31 -1.70 3.97
CA PHE A 177 -12.75 -1.92 2.58
C PHE A 177 -12.93 -3.39 2.18
N THR A 178 -12.52 -4.33 3.02
CA THR A 178 -12.85 -5.75 2.83
C THR A 178 -14.35 -5.99 2.99
N PHE A 179 -14.87 -6.99 2.27
CA PHE A 179 -16.28 -7.37 2.23
C PHE A 179 -17.27 -6.29 1.75
N THR A 180 -16.77 -5.16 1.26
CA THR A 180 -17.59 -4.18 0.57
C THR A 180 -18.22 -4.81 -0.68
N ARG A 181 -19.52 -4.58 -0.86
CA ARG A 181 -20.30 -5.17 -1.96
C ARG A 181 -20.63 -4.08 -2.98
N PHE A 182 -20.06 -4.23 -4.18
CA PHE A 182 -20.33 -3.35 -5.31
C PHE A 182 -20.05 -4.11 -6.61
N GLU A 183 -20.81 -3.84 -7.66
CA GLU A 183 -20.64 -4.44 -8.97
C GLU A 183 -19.53 -3.70 -9.73
N PRO A 184 -18.49 -4.35 -10.28
CA PRO A 184 -18.39 -5.77 -10.59
C PRO A 184 -18.00 -6.67 -9.42
N ALA A 185 -18.78 -7.73 -9.20
CA ALA A 185 -18.52 -8.80 -8.24
C ALA A 185 -18.52 -10.15 -8.95
N GLY A 186 -17.72 -11.10 -8.48
CA GLY A 186 -17.73 -12.45 -9.06
C GLY A 186 -16.42 -13.20 -8.94
N PRO A 187 -16.24 -14.27 -9.74
CA PRO A 187 -15.03 -15.07 -9.73
C PRO A 187 -13.84 -14.23 -10.20
N VAL A 188 -12.71 -14.46 -9.55
CA VAL A 188 -11.43 -13.82 -9.84
C VAL A 188 -10.55 -14.79 -10.61
N GLN A 189 -9.99 -14.34 -11.74
CA GLN A 189 -9.02 -15.10 -12.53
C GLN A 189 -7.70 -14.33 -12.64
N GLY A 190 -6.58 -15.06 -12.62
CA GLY A 190 -5.25 -14.46 -12.70
C GLY A 190 -4.66 -14.06 -11.34
N ASN A 191 -5.31 -14.41 -10.23
CA ASN A 191 -4.73 -14.36 -8.89
C ASN A 191 -4.75 -15.79 -8.32
N ASP A 192 -3.65 -16.20 -7.66
CA ASP A 192 -3.48 -17.54 -7.12
C ASP A 192 -4.17 -17.72 -5.76
N SER A 193 -4.27 -16.64 -4.95
CA SER A 193 -4.76 -16.69 -3.57
C SER A 193 -6.27 -16.39 -3.46
N ILE A 194 -6.77 -15.45 -4.26
CA ILE A 194 -8.16 -14.97 -4.20
C ILE A 194 -8.92 -15.47 -5.42
N LYS A 195 -9.90 -16.35 -5.20
CA LYS A 195 -10.73 -16.97 -6.26
C LYS A 195 -12.08 -16.29 -6.47
N TYR A 196 -12.57 -15.55 -5.47
CA TYR A 196 -13.86 -14.86 -5.52
C TYR A 196 -13.76 -13.53 -4.77
N ALA A 197 -14.41 -12.49 -5.27
CA ALA A 197 -14.46 -11.18 -4.62
C ALA A 197 -15.86 -10.57 -4.71
N THR A 198 -16.26 -9.85 -3.66
CA THR A 198 -17.57 -9.18 -3.61
C THR A 198 -17.57 -7.78 -4.22
N SER A 199 -16.38 -7.24 -4.50
CA SER A 199 -16.17 -6.02 -5.29
C SER A 199 -14.72 -5.96 -5.77
N ILE A 200 -14.42 -5.01 -6.64
CA ILE A 200 -13.04 -4.74 -7.08
C ILE A 200 -12.19 -4.19 -5.93
N LEU A 201 -12.76 -3.36 -5.06
CA LEU A 201 -12.05 -2.84 -3.88
C LEU A 201 -11.75 -3.96 -2.89
N ASP A 202 -12.73 -4.83 -2.62
CA ASP A 202 -12.55 -6.04 -1.81
C ASP A 202 -11.41 -6.91 -2.35
N TYR A 203 -11.36 -7.15 -3.66
CA TYR A 203 -10.26 -7.85 -4.30
C TYR A 203 -8.90 -7.15 -4.09
N VAL A 204 -8.82 -5.84 -4.34
CA VAL A 204 -7.57 -5.08 -4.21
C VAL A 204 -7.05 -5.08 -2.77
N PHE A 205 -7.89 -4.81 -1.77
CA PHE A 205 -7.43 -4.76 -0.39
C PHE A 205 -7.11 -6.13 0.20
N ARG A 206 -7.87 -7.19 -0.14
CA ARG A 206 -7.45 -8.55 0.20
C ARG A 206 -6.12 -8.90 -0.42
N GLU A 207 -5.90 -8.49 -1.67
CA GLU A 207 -4.65 -8.75 -2.34
C GLU A 207 -3.50 -8.04 -1.61
N LEU A 208 -3.64 -6.74 -1.30
CA LEU A 208 -2.64 -6.01 -0.54
C LEU A 208 -2.39 -6.61 0.85
N ALA A 209 -3.43 -7.09 1.54
CA ALA A 209 -3.32 -7.77 2.83
C ALA A 209 -2.47 -9.05 2.73
N VAL A 210 -2.70 -9.87 1.72
CA VAL A 210 -1.91 -11.09 1.49
C VAL A 210 -0.45 -10.76 1.13
N SER A 211 -0.21 -9.73 0.30
CA SER A 211 1.16 -9.33 -0.10
C SER A 211 1.99 -8.74 1.03
N TYR A 212 1.42 -7.77 1.74
CA TYR A 212 2.19 -6.86 2.59
C TYR A 212 2.03 -7.17 4.07
N LEU A 213 0.85 -7.66 4.47
CA LEU A 213 0.53 -7.98 5.87
C LEU A 213 0.63 -9.48 6.17
N SER A 214 0.77 -10.33 5.14
CA SER A 214 0.76 -11.80 5.28
C SER A 214 -0.49 -12.32 6.00
N ARG A 215 -1.62 -11.62 5.84
CA ARG A 215 -2.94 -12.01 6.35
C ARG A 215 -3.56 -13.01 5.37
N TYR A 216 -3.25 -14.29 5.57
CA TYR A 216 -3.72 -15.39 4.73
C TYR A 216 -5.16 -15.82 5.04
N ASP A 217 -5.70 -15.43 6.19
CA ASP A 217 -7.10 -15.59 6.59
C ASP A 217 -8.11 -14.98 5.60
N LEU A 218 -7.72 -13.92 4.87
CA LEU A 218 -8.53 -13.31 3.82
C LEU A 218 -8.40 -14.00 2.45
N ALA A 219 -7.42 -14.88 2.28
CA ALA A 219 -7.23 -15.66 1.08
C ALA A 219 -8.21 -16.85 1.05
N HIS A 220 -8.62 -17.25 -0.15
CA HIS A 220 -9.42 -18.47 -0.32
C HIS A 220 -8.54 -19.70 -0.48
N VAL A 221 -7.29 -19.50 -0.90
CA VAL A 221 -6.27 -20.52 -0.99
C VAL A 221 -5.02 -19.96 -0.34
N ASP A 222 -4.53 -20.67 0.67
CA ASP A 222 -3.28 -20.34 1.32
C ASP A 222 -2.11 -20.68 0.38
N PRO A 223 -1.24 -19.71 0.03
CA PRO A 223 -0.05 -19.95 -0.79
C PRO A 223 0.94 -20.93 -0.15
N SER A 224 0.84 -21.14 1.18
CA SER A 224 1.65 -22.10 1.93
C SER A 224 1.20 -23.55 1.73
N GLU A 225 -0.05 -23.77 1.33
CA GLU A 225 -0.64 -25.11 1.10
C GLU A 225 -0.54 -25.58 -0.36
N THR A 226 -0.18 -24.68 -1.28
CA THR A 226 -0.02 -25.01 -2.70
C THR A 226 1.33 -25.64 -3.05
N GLN A 227 2.20 -25.87 -2.05
CA GLN A 227 3.43 -26.63 -2.25
C GLN A 227 3.15 -28.14 -2.41
N PHE A 228 3.96 -28.80 -3.23
CA PHE A 228 3.86 -30.24 -3.54
C PHE A 228 4.00 -31.16 -2.28
N ASP A 229 4.39 -30.60 -1.14
CA ASP A 229 4.64 -31.30 0.12
C ASP A 229 3.54 -31.06 1.18
N ALA A 230 2.30 -30.80 0.73
CA ALA A 230 1.13 -30.52 1.56
C ALA A 230 0.60 -31.73 2.37
N LEU A 231 1.50 -32.47 3.04
CA LEU A 231 1.14 -33.18 4.26
C LEU A 231 1.06 -32.15 5.39
N GLY A 232 -0.11 -32.07 6.05
CA GLY A 232 -0.41 -31.09 7.09
C GLY A 232 0.71 -30.96 8.14
N LYS A 233 1.01 -29.74 8.56
CA LYS A 233 2.13 -29.44 9.47
C LYS A 233 1.87 -29.88 10.92
N GLY A 234 0.77 -30.60 11.15
CA GLY A 234 0.36 -31.12 12.44
C GLY A 234 0.27 -30.01 13.49
N VAL A 235 0.75 -30.28 14.69
CA VAL A 235 0.65 -29.39 15.87
C VAL A 235 1.39 -28.05 15.74
N ASN A 236 2.08 -27.80 14.62
CA ASN A 236 2.75 -26.54 14.32
C ASN A 236 1.96 -25.64 13.35
N GLU A 237 0.75 -26.03 12.93
CA GLU A 237 -0.20 -25.13 12.26
C GLU A 237 -0.52 -23.95 13.18
N GLY A 238 -0.13 -22.74 12.76
CA GLY A 238 -0.37 -21.49 13.49
C GLY A 238 0.87 -20.83 14.11
N LYS A 239 2.05 -21.44 14.09
CA LYS A 239 3.29 -20.74 14.49
C LYS A 239 3.95 -20.06 13.29
N ALA A 240 3.95 -18.72 13.30
CA ALA A 240 4.71 -17.91 12.36
C ALA A 240 6.20 -18.30 12.42
N GLN A 241 6.72 -18.91 11.36
CA GLN A 241 8.14 -19.21 11.25
C GLN A 241 8.90 -17.92 10.94
N GLY A 242 9.63 -17.40 11.93
CA GLY A 242 10.55 -16.29 11.78
C GLY A 242 11.78 -16.73 10.97
N GLY A 243 11.77 -16.48 9.66
CA GLY A 243 12.92 -16.56 8.77
C GLY A 243 13.49 -15.18 8.43
N PRO A 244 14.78 -15.08 8.07
CA PRO A 244 15.55 -13.84 8.10
C PRO A 244 15.02 -12.74 7.17
N SER A 245 14.90 -11.55 7.75
CA SER A 245 14.38 -10.33 7.15
C SER A 245 15.43 -9.62 6.30
N LYS A 246 15.35 -9.75 4.97
CA LYS A 246 15.51 -8.59 4.05
C LYS A 246 15.06 -8.94 2.63
N TYR A 247 13.75 -8.96 2.41
CA TYR A 247 13.20 -8.95 1.06
C TYR A 247 13.21 -7.51 0.55
N LEU A 248 13.81 -7.28 -0.63
CA LEU A 248 13.90 -5.96 -1.28
C LEU A 248 12.55 -5.45 -1.83
N SER A 249 11.52 -6.30 -1.80
CA SER A 249 10.12 -5.98 -2.01
C SER A 249 9.26 -7.08 -1.37
N LYS A 250 8.44 -6.74 -0.39
CA LYS A 250 7.50 -7.70 0.23
C LYS A 250 6.37 -8.08 -0.73
N GLY A 251 6.01 -7.19 -1.66
CA GLY A 251 4.93 -7.43 -2.61
C GLY A 251 5.19 -8.54 -3.64
N LEU A 252 6.45 -8.84 -3.97
CA LEU A 252 6.82 -9.72 -5.08
C LEU A 252 6.95 -11.20 -4.69
N THR A 253 6.97 -11.56 -3.41
CA THR A 253 7.37 -12.89 -2.93
C THR A 253 6.26 -13.95 -2.92
N ARG A 254 5.19 -13.77 -3.72
CA ARG A 254 3.95 -14.54 -3.58
C ARG A 254 4.03 -16.04 -3.89
N SER A 255 5.07 -16.56 -4.54
CA SER A 255 5.11 -18.00 -4.91
C SER A 255 6.48 -18.59 -5.29
N ARG A 256 7.60 -17.89 -5.09
CA ARG A 256 8.95 -18.47 -5.28
C ARG A 256 9.91 -17.92 -4.23
N SER A 257 9.95 -18.57 -3.08
CA SER A 257 10.95 -18.31 -2.03
C SER A 257 12.33 -18.90 -2.36
N ASP A 258 12.47 -19.69 -3.43
CA ASP A 258 13.77 -20.20 -3.84
C ASP A 258 14.43 -19.27 -4.86
N ASN A 259 15.57 -18.70 -4.43
CA ASN A 259 16.69 -18.17 -5.23
C ASN A 259 16.95 -16.66 -5.28
N LEU A 260 16.31 -15.83 -4.46
CA LEU A 260 16.72 -14.41 -4.30
C LEU A 260 17.22 -14.14 -2.88
N VAL A 261 18.35 -14.75 -2.54
CA VAL A 261 19.14 -14.42 -1.35
C VAL A 261 20.27 -13.51 -1.79
N VAL A 262 20.40 -12.34 -1.15
CA VAL A 262 21.58 -11.48 -1.31
C VAL A 262 22.74 -12.18 -0.61
N MET A 263 23.63 -12.81 -1.38
CA MET A 263 24.88 -13.34 -0.86
C MET A 263 25.78 -12.16 -0.48
N GLN A 264 25.91 -11.91 0.83
CA GLN A 264 26.79 -10.88 1.34
C GLN A 264 28.24 -11.33 1.10
N GLY A 265 28.94 -10.65 0.19
CA GLY A 265 30.33 -10.92 -0.15
C GLY A 265 31.23 -10.80 1.08
N GLY A 266 31.72 -11.94 1.56
CA GLY A 266 32.57 -12.03 2.74
C GLY A 266 33.96 -11.44 2.49
N ALA A 267 34.35 -10.51 3.36
CA ALA A 267 35.73 -10.08 3.53
C ALA A 267 36.60 -11.28 3.92
N SER A 268 37.73 -11.44 3.23
CA SER A 268 38.74 -12.46 3.56
C SER A 268 39.36 -12.16 4.93
N ALA A 269 39.03 -12.98 5.92
CA ALA A 269 39.76 -13.09 7.17
C ALA A 269 40.49 -14.43 7.19
N ALA A 270 41.80 -14.35 7.41
CA ALA A 270 42.76 -15.43 7.34
C ALA A 270 42.44 -16.60 8.29
N VAL A 271 42.55 -17.83 7.78
CA VAL A 271 42.65 -19.03 8.60
C VAL A 271 43.91 -19.78 8.18
N THR A 272 44.84 -19.86 9.12
CA THR A 272 46.04 -20.70 9.11
C THR A 272 45.64 -22.18 9.05
N ALA A 273 46.10 -22.89 8.01
CA ALA A 273 45.91 -24.33 7.87
C ALA A 273 47.21 -25.07 8.20
N HIS A 274 47.15 -25.92 9.24
CA HIS A 274 48.08 -27.03 9.43
C HIS A 274 47.80 -28.13 8.40
N ASN A 275 48.89 -28.73 7.95
CA ASN A 275 48.99 -29.73 6.89
C ASN A 275 48.71 -31.13 7.45
N ASP A 276 47.84 -31.92 6.81
CA ASP A 276 48.11 -33.36 6.66
C ASP A 276 47.27 -34.04 5.55
N SER A 277 48.00 -34.56 4.56
CA SER A 277 47.81 -35.83 3.83
C SER A 277 46.56 -36.07 2.94
N ALA A 278 46.81 -36.09 1.62
CA ALA A 278 45.96 -36.58 0.53
C ALA A 278 46.01 -38.14 0.38
N PRO A 279 45.14 -38.79 -0.43
CA PRO A 279 45.37 -38.87 -1.89
C PRO A 279 44.10 -38.75 -2.78
N VAL A 280 44.14 -37.94 -3.85
CA VAL A 280 44.30 -38.31 -5.29
C VAL A 280 42.99 -38.43 -6.07
N GLY A 281 42.85 -37.55 -7.07
CA GLY A 281 41.82 -37.53 -8.10
C GLY A 281 41.83 -36.19 -8.84
N GLY A 282 42.89 -35.93 -9.61
CA GLY A 282 43.20 -34.60 -10.16
C GLY A 282 42.48 -34.22 -11.45
N SER A 283 42.27 -32.92 -11.63
CA SER A 283 42.72 -32.20 -12.82
C SER A 283 42.87 -30.71 -12.47
N ARG A 284 44.12 -30.24 -12.42
CA ARG A 284 44.52 -28.88 -12.04
C ARG A 284 45.00 -28.19 -13.32
N VAL A 285 44.37 -27.07 -13.69
CA VAL A 285 44.94 -26.14 -14.68
C VAL A 285 45.54 -24.96 -13.92
N THR A 286 46.84 -24.78 -14.11
CA THR A 286 47.71 -23.78 -13.51
C THR A 286 47.48 -22.39 -14.11
N ALA A 287 47.33 -21.38 -13.25
CA ALA A 287 47.50 -19.97 -13.61
C ALA A 287 48.99 -19.62 -13.63
N MET A 288 49.46 -19.09 -14.76
CA MET A 288 50.80 -18.50 -14.88
C MET A 288 50.76 -17.04 -14.47
N ALA A 289 51.71 -16.66 -13.63
CA ALA A 289 51.98 -15.30 -13.19
C ALA A 289 53.11 -14.69 -14.03
N SER A 290 53.03 -13.38 -14.29
CA SER A 290 54.18 -12.48 -14.28
C SER A 290 53.71 -11.03 -14.28
N GLY A 291 54.00 -10.32 -13.20
CA GLY A 291 53.82 -8.88 -13.09
C GLY A 291 55.01 -8.09 -13.64
N GLY A 292 54.84 -6.77 -13.73
CA GLY A 292 55.94 -5.81 -13.83
C GLY A 292 55.65 -4.57 -14.68
N GLY A 293 55.37 -3.45 -14.02
CA GLY A 293 56.03 -2.15 -14.27
C GLY A 293 55.65 -1.29 -15.48
N GLU A 294 54.91 -0.20 -15.17
CA GLU A 294 55.06 1.21 -15.61
C GLU A 294 55.28 1.58 -17.10
N GLY A 295 54.49 2.57 -17.57
CA GLY A 295 54.94 3.51 -18.62
C GLY A 295 53.87 3.90 -19.65
N ALA A 296 53.54 5.19 -19.70
CA ALA A 296 52.55 5.83 -20.56
C ALA A 296 52.89 5.83 -22.07
N ALA A 297 51.88 5.76 -22.94
CA ALA A 297 51.83 6.51 -24.21
C ALA A 297 50.44 6.39 -24.88
N ALA A 298 49.89 7.53 -25.29
CA ALA A 298 48.65 7.66 -26.04
C ALA A 298 48.81 7.20 -27.49
N LEU A 299 47.80 6.49 -28.03
CA LEU A 299 47.55 6.47 -29.48
C LEU A 299 46.06 6.25 -29.77
N LYS A 300 45.44 7.24 -30.44
CA LYS A 300 44.13 7.13 -31.08
C LYS A 300 44.25 6.24 -32.33
N THR A 301 43.43 5.20 -32.48
CA THR A 301 42.62 4.94 -33.70
C THR A 301 41.76 3.68 -33.61
N ALA A 302 40.56 3.79 -34.19
CA ALA A 302 39.70 2.77 -34.82
C ALA A 302 39.00 1.72 -33.93
N GLU A 303 37.70 1.92 -33.76
CA GLU A 303 36.72 0.93 -33.30
C GLU A 303 36.61 -0.25 -34.29
N PRO A 304 36.56 -1.52 -33.83
CA PRO A 304 36.10 -2.63 -34.65
C PRO A 304 34.58 -2.79 -34.52
N GLU A 305 33.90 -2.82 -35.67
CA GLU A 305 32.46 -3.04 -35.81
C GLU A 305 32.00 -4.35 -35.13
N ARG A 306 30.99 -4.24 -34.27
CA ARG A 306 30.33 -5.38 -33.62
C ARG A 306 29.27 -5.94 -34.56
N ALA A 307 29.45 -7.17 -35.02
CA ALA A 307 28.42 -7.88 -35.79
C ALA A 307 27.17 -8.13 -34.92
N LEU A 308 26.02 -7.60 -35.36
CA LEU A 308 24.74 -7.67 -34.66
C LEU A 308 24.19 -9.10 -34.54
N SER A 309 23.55 -9.36 -33.41
CA SER A 309 22.96 -10.66 -33.07
C SER A 309 21.73 -10.99 -33.94
N PRO A 310 21.36 -12.29 -34.08
CA PRO A 310 20.22 -12.70 -34.91
C PRO A 310 18.87 -12.06 -34.50
N THR A 311 18.72 -11.68 -33.23
CA THR A 311 17.54 -10.98 -32.70
C THR A 311 17.49 -9.51 -33.13
N GLU A 312 18.63 -8.81 -33.14
CA GLU A 312 18.71 -7.42 -33.61
C GLU A 312 18.47 -7.31 -35.13
N LYS A 313 18.81 -8.36 -35.90
CA LYS A 313 18.52 -8.43 -37.34
C LYS A 313 17.02 -8.56 -37.64
N LEU A 314 16.23 -9.18 -36.75
CA LEU A 314 14.77 -9.31 -36.88
C LEU A 314 14.05 -8.00 -36.53
N GLU A 315 14.52 -7.29 -35.50
CA GLU A 315 13.98 -5.97 -35.12
C GLU A 315 14.29 -4.89 -36.18
N ALA A 316 15.48 -4.93 -36.79
CA ALA A 316 15.84 -4.04 -37.90
C ALA A 316 14.99 -4.30 -39.17
N GLN A 317 14.64 -5.57 -39.44
CA GLN A 317 13.74 -5.92 -40.55
C GLN A 317 12.30 -5.45 -40.31
N GLN A 318 11.80 -5.47 -39.06
CA GLN A 318 10.47 -4.95 -38.74
C GLN A 318 10.36 -3.43 -38.87
N TRP A 319 11.43 -2.68 -38.58
CA TRP A 319 11.43 -1.21 -38.72
C TRP A 319 11.59 -0.73 -40.17
N SER A 320 12.35 -1.47 -40.98
CA SER A 320 12.61 -1.12 -42.40
C SER A 320 11.38 -1.23 -43.34
N LYS A 321 10.24 -1.76 -42.87
CA LYS A 321 8.98 -1.83 -43.63
C LYS A 321 7.96 -0.73 -43.29
N ALA A 322 8.28 0.20 -42.38
CA ALA A 322 7.42 1.31 -41.99
C ALA A 322 7.64 2.62 -42.81
N GLY A 323 8.44 2.55 -43.88
CA GLY A 323 8.96 3.74 -44.58
C GLY A 323 8.60 3.90 -46.06
N SER A 324 7.52 3.29 -46.57
CA SER A 324 7.08 3.56 -47.95
C SER A 324 5.59 3.28 -48.19
N ALA A 325 4.73 4.22 -47.82
CA ALA A 325 3.43 4.48 -48.47
C ALA A 325 2.77 5.74 -47.86
N GLN A 326 3.30 6.91 -48.19
CA GLN A 326 2.53 8.15 -48.13
C GLN A 326 2.00 8.45 -49.54
N ALA A 327 0.74 8.12 -49.76
CA ALA A 327 -0.08 8.71 -50.82
C ALA A 327 -1.54 8.77 -50.33
N ALA A 328 -1.97 10.00 -50.06
CA ALA A 328 -3.35 10.51 -50.07
C ALA A 328 -4.49 9.64 -49.51
N THR A 329 -5.11 10.06 -48.40
CA THR A 329 -6.52 10.50 -48.39
C THR A 329 -6.90 11.13 -47.04
N ALA A 330 -7.81 12.09 -47.14
CA ALA A 330 -8.32 12.97 -46.09
C ALA A 330 -8.82 12.26 -44.81
N ALA A 331 -8.68 12.97 -43.70
CA ALA A 331 -9.24 12.65 -42.40
C ALA A 331 -10.77 12.45 -42.47
N ALA A 332 -11.23 11.25 -42.14
CA ALA A 332 -12.64 10.95 -41.94
C ALA A 332 -13.00 11.10 -40.45
N ALA A 333 -14.00 11.95 -40.17
CA ALA A 333 -14.67 12.06 -38.89
C ALA A 333 -15.33 10.71 -38.50
N PRO A 334 -15.56 10.42 -37.19
CA PRO A 334 -16.24 9.19 -36.79
C PRO A 334 -17.64 9.14 -37.41
N ALA A 335 -17.93 8.05 -38.14
CA ALA A 335 -19.21 7.83 -38.78
C ALA A 335 -20.34 7.84 -37.75
N ALA A 336 -21.42 8.57 -38.06
CA ALA A 336 -22.62 8.60 -37.23
C ALA A 336 -23.20 7.18 -37.07
N PRO A 337 -23.72 6.82 -35.88
CA PRO A 337 -24.25 5.47 -35.64
C PRO A 337 -25.36 5.18 -36.64
N THR A 338 -25.26 4.02 -37.27
CA THR A 338 -26.17 3.56 -38.33
C THR A 338 -27.59 3.41 -37.78
N LYS A 339 -28.60 3.51 -38.65
CA LYS A 339 -30.02 3.35 -38.23
C LYS A 339 -30.28 2.01 -37.53
N ALA A 340 -29.51 0.97 -37.89
CA ALA A 340 -29.59 -0.35 -37.27
C ALA A 340 -29.07 -0.34 -35.82
N GLU A 341 -27.97 0.36 -35.54
CA GLU A 341 -27.41 0.48 -34.18
C GLU A 341 -28.32 1.30 -33.27
N ARG A 342 -28.90 2.40 -33.77
CA ARG A 342 -29.87 3.20 -33.00
C ARG A 342 -31.15 2.42 -32.68
N ARG A 343 -31.59 1.56 -33.59
CA ARG A 343 -32.72 0.65 -33.36
C ARG A 343 -32.41 -0.39 -32.30
N ALA A 344 -31.21 -0.96 -32.32
CA ALA A 344 -30.77 -1.93 -31.31
C ALA A 344 -30.66 -1.28 -29.92
N GLU A 345 -30.10 -0.07 -29.85
CA GLU A 345 -30.00 0.70 -28.61
C GLU A 345 -31.38 1.08 -28.05
N ALA A 346 -32.32 1.49 -28.89
CA ALA A 346 -33.68 1.80 -28.46
C ALA A 346 -34.41 0.57 -27.91
N LYS A 347 -34.26 -0.60 -28.55
CA LYS A 347 -34.80 -1.87 -28.02
C LYS A 347 -34.15 -2.28 -26.70
N ALA A 348 -32.84 -2.07 -26.57
CA ALA A 348 -32.12 -2.33 -25.31
C ALA A 348 -32.61 -1.43 -24.16
N ARG A 349 -33.06 -0.21 -24.48
CA ARG A 349 -33.65 0.74 -23.53
C ARG A 349 -35.16 0.51 -23.28
N GLY A 350 -35.76 -0.53 -23.85
CA GLY A 350 -37.17 -0.90 -23.62
C GLY A 350 -38.19 -0.21 -24.54
N TYR A 351 -37.74 0.49 -25.58
CA TYR A 351 -38.60 1.04 -26.63
C TYR A 351 -38.89 -0.01 -27.70
N GLU A 352 -39.99 0.13 -28.46
CA GLU A 352 -40.35 -0.86 -29.50
C GLU A 352 -39.32 -0.91 -30.65
N GLY A 353 -38.51 0.13 -30.80
CA GLY A 353 -37.47 0.24 -31.83
C GLY A 353 -38.01 0.62 -33.21
N ASP A 354 -39.22 1.12 -33.29
CA ASP A 354 -39.75 1.72 -34.51
C ASP A 354 -39.44 3.21 -34.57
N MET A 355 -39.20 3.69 -35.79
CA MET A 355 -38.80 5.07 -36.03
C MET A 355 -40.03 5.97 -36.03
N CYS A 356 -40.04 7.01 -35.20
CA CYS A 356 -41.09 8.02 -35.21
C CYS A 356 -41.16 8.70 -36.60
N SER A 357 -42.36 8.82 -37.16
CA SER A 357 -42.58 9.45 -38.46
C SER A 357 -42.28 10.95 -38.48
N GLU A 358 -42.39 11.63 -37.33
CA GLU A 358 -42.20 13.08 -37.24
C GLU A 358 -40.76 13.47 -36.89
N CYS A 359 -40.18 12.87 -35.84
CA CYS A 359 -38.84 13.26 -35.36
C CYS A 359 -37.74 12.28 -35.74
N SER A 360 -38.05 11.17 -36.43
CA SER A 360 -37.10 10.12 -36.83
C SER A 360 -36.32 9.45 -35.68
N ASN A 361 -36.73 9.66 -34.43
CA ASN A 361 -36.12 9.04 -33.27
C ASN A 361 -36.76 7.68 -32.95
N PHE A 362 -36.02 6.79 -32.29
CA PHE A 362 -36.44 5.40 -32.03
C PHE A 362 -37.08 5.19 -30.65
N THR A 363 -37.46 6.27 -29.97
CA THR A 363 -38.00 6.26 -28.59
C THR A 363 -39.53 6.13 -28.56
N LEU A 364 -40.08 5.17 -29.32
CA LEU A 364 -41.52 4.90 -29.35
C LEU A 364 -41.91 3.90 -28.23
N VAL A 365 -42.90 4.28 -27.43
CA VAL A 365 -43.47 3.49 -26.33
C VAL A 365 -44.93 3.17 -26.62
N ARG A 366 -45.35 1.95 -26.32
CA ARG A 366 -46.76 1.54 -26.44
C ARG A 366 -47.59 2.13 -25.31
N ASN A 367 -48.64 2.85 -25.66
CA ASN A 367 -49.64 3.38 -24.73
C ASN A 367 -51.04 2.97 -25.20
N GLY A 368 -51.47 1.78 -24.79
CA GLY A 368 -52.73 1.17 -25.24
C GLY A 368 -52.66 0.66 -26.69
N THR A 369 -53.64 1.05 -27.51
CA THR A 369 -53.65 0.78 -28.96
C THR A 369 -52.72 1.72 -29.74
N CYS A 370 -52.30 2.82 -29.13
CA CYS A 370 -51.45 3.85 -29.73
C CYS A 370 -49.97 3.67 -29.37
N MET A 371 -49.11 4.22 -30.22
CA MET A 371 -47.68 4.40 -29.98
C MET A 371 -47.37 5.86 -29.72
N LYS A 372 -46.69 6.17 -28.62
CA LYS A 372 -46.27 7.53 -28.26
C LYS A 372 -44.76 7.66 -28.39
N CYS A 373 -44.30 8.72 -29.06
CA CYS A 373 -42.88 9.07 -29.07
C CYS A 373 -42.52 9.90 -27.84
N ASP A 374 -41.55 9.47 -27.05
CA ASP A 374 -41.09 10.24 -25.87
C ASP A 374 -40.28 11.49 -26.24
N THR A 375 -39.69 11.54 -27.44
CA THR A 375 -38.87 12.68 -27.87
C THR A 375 -39.72 13.86 -28.35
N CYS A 376 -40.78 13.62 -29.13
CA CYS A 376 -41.61 14.69 -29.71
C CYS A 376 -43.07 14.68 -29.24
N GLY A 377 -43.48 13.68 -28.46
CA GLY A 377 -44.85 13.57 -27.94
C GLY A 377 -45.91 13.12 -28.96
N SER A 378 -45.54 12.93 -30.23
CA SER A 378 -46.46 12.49 -31.28
C SER A 378 -47.04 11.11 -30.98
N THR A 379 -48.32 10.91 -31.28
CA THR A 379 -48.96 9.59 -31.21
C THR A 379 -49.19 9.04 -32.61
N THR A 380 -48.90 7.76 -32.82
CA THR A 380 -49.04 7.06 -34.09
C THR A 380 -49.79 5.75 -33.86
N GLY A 381 -50.57 5.29 -34.84
CA GLY A 381 -51.30 4.01 -34.73
C GLY A 381 -52.54 4.03 -33.83
N CYS A 382 -53.10 5.20 -33.51
CA CYS A 382 -54.41 5.29 -32.87
C CYS A 382 -55.52 5.03 -33.92
N SER A 383 -56.13 3.85 -33.88
CA SER A 383 -57.38 3.53 -34.58
C SER A 383 -58.53 3.36 -33.60
#